data_AF-A0A2P2M6H5-F1
#
_entry.id   AF-A0A2P2M6H5-F1
#
_cell.length_a   1.000
_cell.length_b   1.000
_cell.length_c   1.000
_cell.angle_alpha   90.00
_cell.angle_beta   90.00
_cell.angle_gamma   90.00
#
_symmetry.space_group_name_H-M   'P 1'
#
loop_
_entity.id
_entity.type
_entity.pdbx_description
1 polymer ?
#
loop_
_entity_poly.entity_id
_entity_poly.type
_entity_poly.pdbx_seq_one_letter_code
_entity_poly.pdbx_strand_id
1 'polypeptide(L)'
;MDGGIEPKMSVPRDEELSEDLGFGNFGCSHYRRKCKIRAPCCDEVFDCRHCHNELKNSLEVNPNDRHDVPRHELKRVICSLCHTEQDVQQHCIHCGVCMGKYFCSECKFFDDDISKWQYHCSECGICRTGGEENFFHCSKCGCCYSILMKDSHNCIERVMHHDCPVCFEFIFDTTKDITVLPCGHTIHLECVEEMEQHLQLSVWEQ
;
A
#
# COMPACT_ATOMS: atom_id res chain seq x y z
N MET A 1 -20.93 -77.00 -9.15
CA MET A 1 -19.63 -76.40 -8.79
C MET A 1 -19.59 -75.08 -9.55
N ASP A 2 -20.47 -74.15 -9.19
CA ASP A 2 -20.26 -73.18 -8.11
C ASP A 2 -18.96 -72.41 -8.39
N GLY A 3 -18.95 -71.10 -8.64
CA GLY A 3 -19.84 -70.06 -8.16
C GLY A 3 -18.92 -68.91 -7.73
N GLY A 4 -19.25 -67.67 -8.09
CA GLY A 4 -18.59 -66.47 -7.56
C GLY A 4 -17.80 -65.64 -8.58
N ILE A 5 -18.49 -64.80 -9.35
CA ILE A 5 -17.93 -63.54 -9.85
C ILE A 5 -18.74 -62.45 -9.17
N GLU A 6 -18.16 -61.82 -8.15
CA GLU A 6 -18.76 -60.71 -7.42
C GLU A 6 -18.81 -59.44 -8.30
N PRO A 7 -19.82 -58.58 -8.14
CA PRO A 7 -20.07 -57.46 -9.03
C PRO A 7 -19.28 -56.21 -8.66
N LYS A 8 -18.88 -55.50 -9.71
CA LYS A 8 -18.48 -54.09 -9.84
C LYS A 8 -18.70 -53.20 -8.59
N MET A 9 -17.61 -52.65 -8.08
CA MET A 9 -17.59 -51.31 -7.48
C MET A 9 -16.72 -50.41 -8.37
N SER A 10 -17.35 -49.79 -9.36
CA SER A 10 -16.77 -48.64 -10.05
C SER A 10 -16.82 -47.47 -9.08
N VAL A 11 -15.66 -47.09 -8.56
CA VAL A 11 -15.46 -45.88 -7.76
C VAL A 11 -15.97 -44.70 -8.60
N PRO A 12 -16.98 -43.94 -8.15
CA PRO A 12 -17.36 -42.70 -8.81
C PRO A 12 -16.18 -41.75 -8.80
N ARG A 13 -15.93 -41.18 -9.97
CA ARG A 13 -14.99 -40.11 -10.19
C ARG A 13 -15.66 -38.87 -9.61
N ASP A 14 -15.38 -38.54 -8.35
CA ASP A 14 -15.75 -37.25 -7.76
C ASP A 14 -14.91 -36.19 -8.51
N GLU A 15 -15.38 -35.69 -9.65
CA GLU A 15 -16.26 -34.52 -9.77
C GLU A 15 -15.69 -33.34 -8.99
N GLU A 16 -14.97 -32.53 -9.76
CA GLU A 16 -14.60 -31.14 -9.52
C GLU A 16 -15.50 -30.45 -8.49
N LEU A 17 -15.02 -30.40 -7.24
CA LEU A 17 -15.53 -29.46 -6.24
C LEU A 17 -14.94 -28.08 -6.53
N SER A 18 -15.59 -27.41 -7.49
CA SER A 18 -15.68 -25.96 -7.64
C SER A 18 -14.36 -25.19 -7.52
N GLU A 19 -13.56 -25.24 -8.58
CA GLU A 19 -12.82 -24.04 -8.97
C GLU A 19 -13.84 -22.97 -9.40
N ASP A 20 -13.62 -21.74 -8.92
CA ASP A 20 -14.34 -20.50 -9.28
C ASP A 20 -15.70 -20.23 -8.60
N LEU A 21 -15.71 -20.22 -7.26
CA LEU A 21 -16.63 -19.34 -6.53
C LEU A 21 -16.03 -17.93 -6.44
N GLY A 22 -16.07 -17.20 -7.56
CA GLY A 22 -16.00 -15.74 -7.61
C GLY A 22 -14.80 -15.12 -6.90
N PHE A 23 -13.61 -15.25 -7.48
CA PHE A 23 -12.52 -14.28 -7.24
C PHE A 23 -12.91 -12.94 -7.87
N GLY A 24 -13.88 -12.25 -7.28
CA GLY A 24 -14.05 -10.82 -7.52
C GLY A 24 -12.71 -10.15 -7.26
N ASN A 25 -12.29 -9.23 -8.13
CA ASN A 25 -11.09 -8.40 -7.94
C ASN A 25 -11.31 -7.51 -6.70
N PHE A 26 -11.11 -8.06 -5.51
CA PHE A 26 -11.24 -7.32 -4.25
C PHE A 26 -10.02 -6.42 -4.06
N GLY A 27 -10.28 -5.16 -3.73
CA GLY A 27 -9.26 -4.14 -3.53
C GLY A 27 -9.50 -2.95 -4.44
N CYS A 28 -8.40 -2.32 -4.86
CA CYS A 28 -8.37 -1.11 -5.68
C CYS A 28 -7.10 -1.11 -6.52
N SER A 29 -6.91 -0.09 -7.36
CA SER A 29 -5.68 0.13 -8.12
C SER A 29 -4.43 0.23 -7.23
N HIS A 30 -4.57 0.70 -5.98
CA HIS A 30 -3.44 0.84 -5.07
C HIS A 30 -3.01 -0.50 -4.43
N TYR A 31 -3.98 -1.29 -3.95
CA TYR A 31 -3.74 -2.51 -3.18
C TYR A 31 -4.78 -3.58 -3.47
N ARG A 32 -4.32 -4.84 -3.57
CA ARG A 32 -5.21 -6.00 -3.63
C ARG A 32 -5.51 -6.45 -2.21
N ARG A 33 -6.77 -6.48 -1.79
CA ARG A 33 -7.12 -6.91 -0.42
C ARG A 33 -8.59 -7.25 -0.31
N LYS A 34 -8.96 -8.04 0.70
CA LYS A 34 -10.34 -8.49 0.92
C LYS A 34 -11.03 -7.77 2.08
N CYS A 35 -10.67 -6.52 2.31
CA CYS A 35 -11.37 -5.64 3.23
C CYS A 35 -11.39 -4.18 2.74
N LYS A 36 -12.41 -3.45 3.21
CA LYS A 36 -12.52 -2.00 3.14
C LYS A 36 -12.21 -1.39 4.50
N ILE A 37 -11.78 -0.13 4.52
CA ILE A 37 -11.51 0.63 5.74
C ILE A 37 -12.72 1.50 6.09
N ARG A 38 -12.98 1.70 7.39
CA ARG A 38 -13.83 2.81 7.86
C ARG A 38 -12.91 3.96 8.26
N ALA A 39 -12.95 5.05 7.51
CA ALA A 39 -12.04 6.18 7.68
C ALA A 39 -12.37 6.91 9.01
N PRO A 40 -11.46 6.99 10.00
CA PRO A 40 -11.74 7.62 11.29
C PRO A 40 -11.96 9.14 11.23
N CYS A 41 -11.57 9.79 10.13
CA CYS A 41 -11.75 11.22 9.92
C CYS A 41 -13.20 11.61 9.58
N CYS A 42 -13.97 10.72 8.94
CA CYS A 42 -15.30 11.04 8.41
C CYS A 42 -16.31 9.88 8.48
N ASP A 43 -15.93 8.74 9.07
CA ASP A 43 -16.71 7.49 9.19
C ASP A 43 -17.16 6.85 7.87
N GLU A 44 -16.72 7.36 6.73
CA GLU A 44 -17.02 6.81 5.41
C GLU A 44 -16.20 5.55 5.11
N VAL A 45 -16.71 4.72 4.20
CA VAL A 45 -16.10 3.42 3.84
C VAL A 45 -15.41 3.50 2.50
N PHE A 46 -14.13 3.16 2.47
CA PHE A 46 -13.31 3.17 1.26
C PHE A 46 -12.55 1.87 1.12
N ASP A 47 -12.13 1.52 -0.09
CA ASP A 47 -11.24 0.38 -0.27
C ASP A 47 -9.93 0.65 0.49
N CYS A 48 -9.18 1.72 0.18
CA CYS A 48 -7.99 2.15 0.96
C CYS A 48 -8.00 3.62 1.35
N ARG A 49 -6.96 4.01 2.12
CA ARG A 49 -6.63 5.41 2.41
C ARG A 49 -6.37 6.23 1.15
N HIS A 50 -5.75 5.68 0.11
CA HIS A 50 -5.44 6.43 -1.12
C HIS A 50 -6.71 6.72 -1.90
N CYS A 51 -7.61 5.75 -2.07
CA CYS A 51 -8.94 5.99 -2.64
C CYS A 51 -9.70 7.08 -1.87
N HIS A 52 -9.62 7.09 -0.54
CA HIS A 52 -10.20 8.15 0.28
C HIS A 52 -9.54 9.49 -0.02
N ASN A 53 -8.22 9.60 0.12
CA ASN A 53 -7.49 10.87 -0.01
C ASN A 53 -7.61 11.43 -1.43
N GLU A 54 -7.58 10.61 -2.48
CA GLU A 54 -7.80 11.04 -3.86
C GLU A 54 -9.20 11.64 -4.05
N LEU A 55 -10.23 11.01 -3.50
CA LEU A 55 -11.59 11.51 -3.60
C LEU A 55 -11.77 12.79 -2.78
N LYS A 56 -11.33 12.79 -1.52
CA LYS A 56 -11.50 13.90 -0.57
C LYS A 56 -10.60 15.11 -0.83
N ASN A 57 -9.51 14.95 -1.59
CA ASN A 57 -8.64 16.07 -1.98
C ASN A 57 -8.78 16.46 -3.47
N SER A 58 -9.76 15.90 -4.18
CA SER A 58 -10.02 16.28 -5.57
C SER A 58 -10.40 17.76 -5.71
N LEU A 59 -10.24 18.30 -6.92
CA LEU A 59 -10.54 19.71 -7.21
C LEU A 59 -12.01 20.08 -7.02
N GLU A 60 -12.90 19.09 -7.11
CA GLU A 60 -14.35 19.25 -6.92
C GLU A 60 -14.74 19.41 -5.45
N VAL A 61 -13.86 19.03 -4.51
CA VAL A 61 -14.11 19.14 -3.07
C VAL A 61 -13.75 20.54 -2.57
N ASN A 62 -14.67 21.10 -1.77
CA ASN A 62 -14.44 22.36 -1.08
C ASN A 62 -13.12 22.31 -0.29
N PRO A 63 -12.22 23.29 -0.44
CA PRO A 63 -10.93 23.29 0.27
C PRO A 63 -11.04 23.05 1.78
N ASN A 64 -12.13 23.50 2.42
CA ASN A 64 -12.33 23.32 3.87
C ASN A 64 -12.74 21.89 4.25
N ASP A 65 -13.24 21.11 3.30
CA ASP A 65 -13.65 19.72 3.51
C ASP A 65 -12.56 18.73 3.08
N ARG A 66 -11.42 19.21 2.58
CA ARG A 66 -10.27 18.37 2.19
C ARG A 66 -9.56 17.82 3.41
N HIS A 67 -9.31 16.52 3.40
CA HIS A 67 -8.66 15.85 4.51
C HIS A 67 -8.13 14.47 4.10
N ASP A 68 -7.14 14.03 4.85
CA ASP A 68 -6.50 12.73 4.70
C ASP A 68 -6.91 11.77 5.82
N VAL A 69 -6.88 10.46 5.52
CA VAL A 69 -7.01 9.44 6.55
C VAL A 69 -5.80 9.45 7.48
N PRO A 70 -5.97 9.63 8.81
CA PRO A 70 -4.89 9.43 9.77
C PRO A 70 -4.60 7.92 9.88
N ARG A 71 -3.61 7.46 9.10
CA ARG A 71 -3.39 6.03 8.81
C ARG A 71 -3.23 5.13 10.05
N HIS A 72 -2.58 5.62 11.11
CA HIS A 72 -2.34 4.85 12.33
C HIS A 72 -3.55 4.81 13.26
N GLU A 73 -4.54 5.68 13.04
CA GLU A 73 -5.77 5.74 13.83
C GLU A 73 -6.88 4.83 13.30
N LEU A 74 -6.62 4.11 12.21
CA LEU A 74 -7.59 3.15 11.65
C LEU A 74 -7.87 2.03 12.67
N LYS A 75 -9.15 1.91 13.07
CA LYS A 75 -9.61 0.90 14.05
C LYS A 75 -10.50 -0.17 13.47
N ARG A 76 -11.26 0.14 12.41
CA ARG A 76 -12.33 -0.72 11.89
C ARG A 76 -12.14 -1.02 10.39
N VAL A 77 -12.43 -2.27 10.03
CA VAL A 77 -12.42 -2.77 8.66
C VAL A 77 -13.69 -3.58 8.39
N ILE A 78 -14.12 -3.59 7.13
CA ILE A 78 -15.28 -4.33 6.66
C ILE A 78 -14.79 -5.42 5.71
N CYS A 79 -15.10 -6.68 6.02
CA CYS A 79 -14.74 -7.81 5.15
C CYS A 79 -15.43 -7.67 3.78
N SER A 80 -14.69 -7.78 2.68
CA SER A 80 -15.26 -7.64 1.34
C SER A 80 -16.07 -8.87 0.90
N LEU A 81 -15.93 -10.01 1.58
CA LEU A 81 -16.64 -11.26 1.24
C LEU A 81 -17.97 -11.39 1.98
N CYS A 82 -17.97 -11.16 3.29
CA CYS A 82 -19.16 -11.38 4.13
C CYS A 82 -19.71 -10.09 4.76
N HIS A 83 -19.12 -8.93 4.45
CA HIS A 83 -19.55 -7.61 4.91
C HIS A 83 -19.56 -7.42 6.43
N THR A 84 -18.90 -8.32 7.18
CA THR A 84 -18.73 -8.16 8.63
C THR A 84 -17.80 -6.98 8.90
N GLU A 85 -18.28 -6.02 9.67
CA GLU A 85 -17.46 -4.96 10.24
C GLU A 85 -16.83 -5.41 11.55
N GLN A 86 -15.52 -5.20 11.69
CA GLN A 86 -14.71 -5.71 12.80
C GLN A 86 -13.52 -4.81 13.10
N ASP A 87 -12.87 -5.06 14.24
CA ASP A 87 -11.59 -4.42 14.55
C ASP A 87 -10.49 -4.91 13.60
N VAL A 88 -9.52 -4.04 13.34
CA VAL A 88 -8.37 -4.32 12.47
C VAL A 88 -7.62 -5.56 12.95
N GLN A 89 -7.65 -6.58 12.11
CA GLN A 89 -6.91 -7.82 12.26
C GLN A 89 -6.80 -8.49 10.89
N GLN A 90 -5.87 -9.42 10.70
CA GLN A 90 -5.60 -10.03 9.39
C GLN A 90 -6.76 -10.88 8.84
N HIS A 91 -7.51 -11.55 9.71
CA HIS A 91 -8.53 -12.53 9.33
C HIS A 91 -9.93 -12.02 9.67
N CYS A 92 -10.91 -12.32 8.82
CA CYS A 92 -12.29 -11.98 9.15
C CYS A 92 -12.78 -12.80 10.36
N ILE A 93 -13.41 -12.16 11.34
CA ILE A 93 -13.93 -12.84 12.54
C ILE A 93 -15.11 -13.77 12.25
N HIS A 94 -15.83 -13.51 11.16
CA HIS A 94 -17.04 -14.24 10.83
C HIS A 94 -16.76 -15.37 9.83
N CYS A 95 -16.14 -15.07 8.67
CA CYS A 95 -15.89 -16.07 7.64
C CYS A 95 -14.45 -16.63 7.62
N GLY A 96 -13.55 -16.12 8.47
CA GLY A 96 -12.17 -16.61 8.56
C GLY A 96 -11.27 -16.23 7.38
N VAL A 97 -11.75 -15.52 6.36
CA VAL A 97 -10.93 -15.18 5.18
C VAL A 97 -9.73 -14.33 5.58
N CYS A 98 -8.56 -14.64 5.01
CA CYS A 98 -7.39 -13.78 5.09
C CYS A 98 -7.59 -12.53 4.22
N MET A 99 -7.67 -11.37 4.88
CA MET A 99 -7.98 -10.07 4.25
C MET A 99 -6.78 -9.41 3.57
N GLY A 100 -5.57 -9.85 3.87
CA GLY A 100 -4.34 -9.49 3.18
C GLY A 100 -3.22 -10.47 3.52
N LYS A 101 -2.60 -11.09 2.50
CA LYS A 101 -1.45 -12.00 2.68
C LYS A 101 -0.31 -11.33 3.44
N TYR A 102 0.03 -10.09 3.08
CA TYR A 102 0.82 -9.19 3.91
C TYR A 102 -0.13 -8.38 4.79
N PHE A 103 0.14 -8.38 6.10
CA PHE A 103 -0.58 -7.58 7.08
C PHE A 103 0.40 -6.92 8.04
N CYS A 104 0.28 -5.61 8.22
CA CYS A 104 1.02 -4.87 9.23
C CYS A 104 0.05 -4.28 10.24
N SER A 105 0.12 -4.74 11.50
CA SER A 105 -0.73 -4.29 12.59
C SER A 105 -0.43 -2.87 13.04
N GLU A 106 0.81 -2.40 12.90
CA GLU A 106 1.22 -1.03 13.23
C GLU A 106 0.66 -0.02 12.23
N CYS A 107 0.83 -0.29 10.93
CA CYS A 107 0.32 0.57 9.86
C CYS A 107 -1.13 0.31 9.48
N LYS A 108 -1.79 -0.69 10.08
CA LYS A 108 -3.15 -1.15 9.74
C LYS A 108 -3.30 -1.47 8.25
N PHE A 109 -2.26 -2.05 7.66
CA PHE A 109 -2.09 -2.19 6.22
C PHE A 109 -2.28 -3.64 5.76
N PHE A 110 -2.89 -3.82 4.58
CA PHE A 110 -3.28 -5.10 4.01
C PHE A 110 -2.95 -5.11 2.51
N ASP A 111 -2.22 -6.12 2.04
CA ASP A 111 -1.99 -6.36 0.61
C ASP A 111 -1.86 -7.87 0.33
N ASP A 112 -2.59 -8.35 -0.66
CA ASP A 112 -2.52 -9.73 -1.18
C ASP A 112 -1.44 -9.86 -2.25
N ASP A 113 -0.87 -8.76 -2.73
CA ASP A 113 0.25 -8.75 -3.65
C ASP A 113 1.59 -8.77 -2.90
N ILE A 114 2.02 -9.97 -2.50
CA ILE A 114 3.31 -10.19 -1.81
C ILE A 114 4.54 -10.03 -2.73
N SER A 115 4.34 -9.86 -4.03
CA SER A 115 5.45 -9.72 -4.99
C SER A 115 6.19 -8.39 -4.86
N LYS A 116 5.66 -7.45 -4.04
CA LYS A 116 6.30 -6.17 -3.70
C LYS A 116 7.29 -6.27 -2.52
N TRP A 117 7.39 -7.44 -1.87
CA TRP A 117 8.30 -7.67 -0.74
C TRP A 117 8.15 -6.59 0.34
N GLN A 118 6.91 -6.38 0.78
CA GLN A 118 6.60 -5.37 1.78
C GLN A 118 7.28 -5.69 3.11
N TYR A 119 7.75 -4.66 3.80
CA TYR A 119 8.27 -4.78 5.16
C TYR A 119 7.93 -3.52 5.96
N HIS A 120 7.85 -3.64 7.28
CA HIS A 120 7.66 -2.50 8.17
C HIS A 120 9.03 -2.00 8.65
N CYS A 121 9.33 -0.71 8.46
CA CYS A 121 10.50 -0.10 9.08
C CYS A 121 10.08 0.62 10.36
N SER A 122 10.47 0.08 11.51
CA SER A 122 10.08 0.62 12.82
C SER A 122 10.64 2.03 13.07
N GLU A 123 11.83 2.35 12.58
CA GLU A 123 12.39 3.70 12.68
C GLU A 123 11.61 4.73 11.83
N CYS A 124 11.08 4.32 10.67
CA CYS A 124 10.21 5.18 9.86
C CYS A 124 8.74 5.19 10.36
N GLY A 125 8.30 4.15 11.06
CA GLY A 125 6.90 3.96 11.45
C GLY A 125 5.94 3.64 10.28
N ILE A 126 6.48 3.24 9.11
CA ILE A 126 5.70 2.96 7.91
C ILE A 126 6.19 1.71 7.16
N CYS A 127 5.26 1.07 6.43
CA CYS A 127 5.59 -0.01 5.51
C CYS A 127 6.29 0.53 4.26
N ARG A 128 7.34 -0.17 3.83
CA ARG A 128 8.09 0.04 2.59
C ARG A 128 8.01 -1.23 1.73
N THR A 129 8.53 -1.18 0.52
CA THR A 129 8.56 -2.27 -0.47
C THR A 129 10.00 -2.58 -0.88
N GLY A 130 10.24 -3.77 -1.43
CA GLY A 130 11.53 -4.17 -2.00
C GLY A 130 12.39 -5.07 -1.12
N GLY A 131 11.86 -5.59 -0.01
CA GLY A 131 12.54 -6.53 0.90
C GLY A 131 13.42 -5.82 1.92
N GLU A 132 13.23 -6.12 3.20
CA GLU A 132 13.95 -5.47 4.30
C GLU A 132 15.47 -5.61 4.15
N GLU A 133 15.93 -6.76 3.67
CA GLU A 133 17.33 -7.09 3.45
C GLU A 133 18.04 -6.21 2.41
N ASN A 134 17.27 -5.58 1.52
CA ASN A 134 17.81 -4.73 0.45
C ASN A 134 17.93 -3.26 0.86
N PHE A 135 17.48 -2.90 2.07
CA PHE A 135 17.43 -1.53 2.55
C PHE A 135 18.07 -1.39 3.93
N PHE A 136 18.47 -0.17 4.26
CA PHE A 136 18.86 0.21 5.60
C PHE A 136 18.22 1.54 5.96
N HIS A 137 17.92 1.74 7.23
CA HIS A 137 17.49 3.04 7.74
C HIS A 137 18.72 3.89 8.11
N CYS A 138 18.77 5.12 7.62
CA CYS A 138 19.76 6.10 8.04
C CYS A 138 19.14 7.04 9.07
N SER A 139 19.44 6.87 10.36
CA SER A 139 18.80 7.63 11.43
C SER A 139 19.08 9.14 11.36
N LYS A 140 20.19 9.57 10.74
CA LYS A 140 20.49 10.99 10.49
C LYS A 140 19.60 11.57 9.40
N CYS A 141 19.42 10.87 8.29
CA CYS A 141 18.48 11.31 7.25
C CYS A 141 17.02 11.12 7.68
N GLY A 142 16.77 10.18 8.60
CA GLY A 142 15.46 9.76 9.05
C GLY A 142 14.73 8.89 8.03
N CYS A 143 15.42 8.17 7.14
CA CYS A 143 14.78 7.45 6.05
C CYS A 143 15.49 6.18 5.59
N CYS A 144 14.76 5.33 4.86
CA CYS A 144 15.29 4.11 4.26
C CYS A 144 15.92 4.36 2.90
N TYR A 145 17.12 3.83 2.69
CA TYR A 145 17.81 3.78 1.41
C TYR A 145 18.15 2.34 1.04
N SER A 146 18.41 2.09 -0.25
CA SER A 146 18.98 0.80 -0.68
C SER A 146 20.33 0.57 0.01
N ILE A 147 20.64 -0.67 0.38
CA ILE A 147 21.92 -1.07 0.98
C ILE A 147 23.13 -0.71 0.10
N LEU A 148 22.92 -0.56 -1.22
CA LEU A 148 23.93 -0.10 -2.17
C LEU A 148 24.40 1.34 -1.91
N MET A 149 23.58 2.15 -1.22
CA MET A 149 23.84 3.55 -0.91
C MET A 149 24.43 3.77 0.49
N LYS A 150 24.66 2.70 1.25
CA LYS A 150 25.04 2.77 2.66
C LYS A 150 26.23 3.69 2.93
N ASP A 151 27.26 3.57 2.09
CA ASP A 151 28.51 4.32 2.25
C ASP A 151 28.67 5.47 1.23
N SER A 152 27.68 5.69 0.35
CA SER A 152 27.78 6.64 -0.78
C SER A 152 26.72 7.72 -0.82
N HIS A 153 25.63 7.62 -0.02
CA HIS A 153 24.61 8.65 0.00
C HIS A 153 25.10 9.95 0.66
N ASN A 154 24.69 11.08 0.11
CA ASN A 154 24.93 12.38 0.73
C ASN A 154 23.99 12.54 1.94
N CYS A 155 24.53 12.28 3.13
CA CYS A 155 23.75 12.19 4.36
C CYS A 155 23.38 13.58 4.91
N ILE A 156 22.25 14.11 4.43
CA ILE A 156 21.66 15.38 4.85
C ILE A 156 20.52 15.09 5.83
N GLU A 157 20.50 15.80 6.95
CA GLU A 157 19.48 15.60 7.98
C GLU A 157 18.08 15.88 7.42
N ARG A 158 17.16 14.94 7.66
CA ARG A 158 15.73 15.10 7.33
C ARG A 158 15.44 15.50 5.88
N VAL A 159 16.26 15.05 4.94
CA VAL A 159 16.20 15.44 3.52
C VAL A 159 14.86 15.12 2.81
N MET A 160 14.01 14.28 3.39
CA MET A 160 12.67 13.97 2.86
C MET A 160 11.51 14.46 3.75
N HIS A 161 11.81 15.14 4.87
CA HIS A 161 10.78 15.61 5.81
C HIS A 161 10.41 17.05 5.53
N HIS A 162 10.04 17.32 4.28
CA HIS A 162 9.55 18.61 3.82
C HIS A 162 8.52 18.39 2.71
N ASP A 163 7.77 19.44 2.39
CA ASP A 163 6.80 19.41 1.31
C ASP A 163 7.50 19.64 -0.03
N CYS A 164 7.00 18.97 -1.07
CA CYS A 164 7.41 19.24 -2.44
C CYS A 164 7.16 20.73 -2.76
N PRO A 165 8.16 21.49 -3.25
CA PRO A 165 8.01 22.94 -3.47
C PRO A 165 7.06 23.28 -4.63
N VAL A 166 6.64 22.29 -5.42
CA VAL A 166 5.75 22.47 -6.58
C VAL A 166 4.30 22.18 -6.18
N CYS A 167 4.02 20.98 -5.66
CA CYS A 167 2.66 20.55 -5.34
C CYS A 167 2.29 20.74 -3.86
N PHE A 168 3.24 21.10 -2.99
CA PHE A 168 3.07 21.25 -1.55
C PHE A 168 2.61 19.98 -0.82
N GLU A 169 2.81 18.81 -1.43
CA GLU A 169 2.56 17.53 -0.78
C GLU A 169 3.79 17.04 -0.02
N PHE A 170 3.56 16.43 1.14
CA PHE A 170 4.62 15.88 1.99
C PHE A 170 5.34 14.71 1.32
N ILE A 171 6.68 14.74 1.32
CA ILE A 171 7.49 13.79 0.54
C ILE A 171 7.68 12.44 1.25
N PHE A 172 7.84 12.43 2.57
CA PHE A 172 8.37 11.27 3.29
C PHE A 172 7.56 9.97 3.11
N ASP A 173 6.23 10.09 3.06
CA ASP A 173 5.30 8.95 2.96
C ASP A 173 4.46 8.96 1.68
N THR A 174 4.90 9.74 0.69
CA THR A 174 4.33 9.74 -0.66
C THR A 174 4.54 8.39 -1.35
N THR A 175 3.63 8.05 -2.26
CA THR A 175 3.77 6.90 -3.16
C THR A 175 4.26 7.30 -4.56
N LYS A 176 4.41 8.61 -4.81
CA LYS A 176 4.93 9.15 -6.07
C LYS A 176 6.45 8.94 -6.12
N ASP A 177 6.98 8.78 -7.32
CA ASP A 177 8.42 8.72 -7.50
C ASP A 177 9.07 10.05 -7.08
N ILE A 178 10.24 9.95 -6.47
CA ILE A 178 11.01 11.09 -5.97
C ILE A 178 12.40 11.10 -6.61
N THR A 179 12.95 12.30 -6.75
CA THR A 179 14.31 12.52 -7.21
C THR A 179 15.04 13.49 -6.28
N VAL A 180 16.36 13.40 -6.26
CA VAL A 180 17.23 14.30 -5.49
C VAL A 180 17.86 15.27 -6.45
N LEU A 181 17.57 16.56 -6.25
CA LEU A 181 18.17 17.64 -7.01
C LEU A 181 19.67 17.77 -6.69
N PRO A 182 20.48 18.38 -7.58
CA PRO A 182 21.91 18.61 -7.34
C PRO A 182 22.21 19.42 -6.08
N CYS A 183 21.27 20.27 -5.65
CA CYS A 183 21.36 21.00 -4.38
C CYS A 183 21.07 20.13 -3.14
N GLY A 184 20.78 18.84 -3.33
CA GLY A 184 20.51 17.85 -2.29
C GLY A 184 19.05 17.75 -1.85
N HIS A 185 18.15 18.63 -2.31
CA HIS A 185 16.74 18.59 -1.94
C HIS A 185 15.98 17.49 -2.70
N THR A 186 15.07 16.81 -2.01
CA THR A 186 14.16 15.84 -2.62
C THR A 186 12.90 16.53 -3.15
N ILE A 187 12.39 16.07 -4.29
CA ILE A 187 11.19 16.56 -4.98
C ILE A 187 10.52 15.38 -5.71
N HIS A 188 9.21 15.44 -5.98
CA HIS A 188 8.55 14.45 -6.85
C HIS A 188 9.12 14.50 -8.27
N LEU A 189 9.35 13.33 -8.87
CA LEU A 189 9.89 13.22 -10.22
C LEU A 189 8.99 13.94 -11.25
N GLU A 190 7.69 13.68 -11.19
CA GLU A 190 6.68 14.33 -12.04
C GLU A 190 6.72 15.86 -11.93
N CYS A 191 6.89 16.40 -10.71
CA CYS A 191 7.00 17.85 -10.52
C CYS A 191 8.26 18.44 -11.16
N VAL A 192 9.37 17.69 -11.22
CA VAL A 192 10.57 18.12 -11.96
C VAL A 192 10.31 18.10 -13.46
N GLU A 193 9.69 17.04 -13.97
CA GLU A 193 9.33 16.90 -15.39
C GLU A 193 8.39 18.03 -15.83
N GLU A 194 7.41 18.42 -15.01
CA GLU A 194 6.54 19.57 -15.26
C GLU A 194 7.33 20.89 -15.30
N MET A 195 8.25 21.11 -14.35
CA MET A 195 9.11 22.30 -14.33
C MET A 195 9.99 22.39 -15.60
N GLU A 196 10.51 21.27 -16.07
CA GLU A 196 11.29 21.17 -17.31
C GLU A 196 10.44 21.53 -18.53
N GLN A 197 9.21 21.00 -18.63
CA GLN A 197 8.28 21.32 -19.72
C GLN A 197 7.91 22.80 -19.78
N HIS A 198 7.84 23.47 -18.63
CA HIS A 198 7.56 24.91 -18.54
C HIS A 198 8.79 25.81 -18.68
N LEU A 199 9.96 25.27 -19.07
CA LEU A 199 11.23 25.98 -19.26
C LEU A 199 11.71 26.75 -18.01
N GLN A 200 11.29 26.34 -16.82
CA GLN A 200 11.68 27.02 -15.56
C GLN A 200 13.06 26.59 -15.04
N LEU A 201 13.73 25.65 -15.73
CA LEU A 201 15.13 25.30 -15.50
C LEU A 201 16.03 25.89 -16.60
N SER A 202 15.99 27.21 -16.79
CA SER A 202 16.92 27.92 -17.68
C SER A 202 18.31 28.08 -17.06
N VAL A 203 19.00 26.99 -16.67
CA VAL A 203 20.42 27.05 -16.24
C VAL A 203 21.23 25.77 -16.52
N TRP A 204 20.81 24.90 -17.45
CA TRP A 204 21.52 23.64 -17.74
C TRP A 204 22.43 23.68 -18.98
N GLU A 205 22.97 24.84 -19.35
CA GLU A 205 23.94 24.98 -20.47
C GLU A 205 25.13 25.91 -20.18
N GLN A 206 25.70 25.94 -18.97
CA GLN A 206 27.04 26.53 -18.75
C GLN A 206 27.92 25.67 -17.84
#